data_AF-A0A9D8MYS7-F1
#
_entry.id   AF-A0A9D8MYS7-F1
#
_cell.length_a   1.000
_cell.length_b   1.000
_cell.length_c   1.000
_cell.angle_alpha   90.00
_cell.angle_beta   90.00
_cell.angle_gamma   90.00
#
_symmetry.space_group_name_H-M   'P 1'
#
loop_
_entity.id
_entity.type
_entity.pdbx_description
1 polymer ?
#
loop_
_entity_poly.entity_id
_entity_poly.type
_entity_poly.pdbx_seq_one_letter_code
_entity_poly.pdbx_strand_id
1 'polypeptide(L)' 'VKEYNQFYHDFSVLKEEDEAKRQVRLMLSAAVGQVVKNGMGLLGIEVPERM' A
#
# COMPACT_ATOMS: atom_id res chain seq x y z
N VAL A 1 -6.47 0.09 7.52
CA VAL A 1 -6.95 0.37 6.14
C VAL A 1 -7.32 1.84 5.94
N LYS A 2 -8.05 2.48 6.87
CA LYS A 2 -8.41 3.92 6.79
C LYS A 2 -7.22 4.86 6.58
N GLU A 3 -6.14 4.72 7.36
CA GLU A 3 -4.97 5.61 7.24
C GLU A 3 -4.23 5.45 5.91
N TYR A 4 -4.10 4.21 5.40
CA TYR A 4 -3.50 3.99 4.08
C TYR A 4 -4.38 4.49 2.93
N ASN A 5 -5.71 4.33 3.04
CA ASN A 5 -6.64 4.89 2.06
C ASN A 5 -6.60 6.42 2.06
N GLN A 6 -6.49 7.05 3.23
CA GLN A 6 -6.33 8.49 3.34
C GLN A 6 -4.99 8.96 2.78
N PHE A 7 -3.89 8.25 3.10
CA PHE A 7 -2.58 8.49 2.51
C PHE A 7 -2.57 8.37 0.98
N TYR A 8 -3.23 7.35 0.42
CA TYR A 8 -3.33 7.16 -1.03
C TYR A 8 -4.18 8.26 -1.70
N HIS A 9 -5.13 8.85 -0.98
CA HIS A 9 -5.99 9.92 -1.48
C HIS A 9 -5.32 11.30 -1.38
N ASP A 10 -4.67 11.60 -0.24
CA ASP A 10 -3.99 12.86 0.02
C ASP A 10 -2.64 12.98 -0.72
N PHE A 11 -1.94 11.86 -0.95
CA PHE A 11 -0.64 11.84 -1.61
C PHE A 11 -0.72 11.11 -2.95
N SER A 12 -0.53 11.86 -4.05
CA SER A 12 -0.48 11.26 -5.38
C SER A 12 0.80 10.45 -5.55
N VAL A 13 0.73 9.14 -5.31
CA VAL A 13 1.89 8.22 -5.40
C VAL A 13 2.48 8.20 -6.81
N LEU A 14 1.66 8.35 -7.85
CA LEU A 14 2.08 8.28 -9.25
C LEU A 14 2.48 9.64 -9.87
N LYS A 15 1.97 10.75 -9.33
CA LYS A 15 2.24 12.10 -9.86
C LYS A 15 3.29 12.88 -9.07
N GLU A 16 4.01 12.21 -8.17
CA GLU A 16 5.00 12.90 -7.36
C GLU A 16 6.25 13.23 -8.19
N GLU A 17 6.64 14.50 -8.22
CA GLU A 17 7.76 15.01 -9.05
C GLU A 17 9.13 14.55 -8.52
N ASP A 18 9.20 14.26 -7.22
CA ASP A 18 10.41 13.80 -6.54
C ASP A 18 10.48 12.27 -6.60
N GLU A 19 11.40 11.75 -7.43
CA GLU A 19 11.61 10.31 -7.64
C GLU A 19 11.94 9.55 -6.34
N ALA A 20 12.67 10.18 -5.42
CA ALA A 20 13.01 9.53 -4.14
C ALA A 20 11.77 9.37 -3.27
N LYS A 21 10.90 10.40 -3.21
CA LYS A 21 9.61 10.29 -2.53
C LYS A 21 8.68 9.29 -3.23
N ARG A 22 8.65 9.27 -4.56
CA ARG A 22 7.87 8.31 -5.34
C ARG A 22 8.26 6.87 -5.02
N GLN A 23 9.56 6.58 -5.01
CA GLN A 23 10.13 5.28 -4.64
C GLN A 23 9.73 4.85 -3.23
N VAL A 24 9.86 5.74 -2.24
CA VAL A 24 9.47 5.45 -0.85
C VAL A 24 7.98 5.16 -0.75
N ARG A 25 7.13 5.94 -1.43
CA ARG A 25 5.67 5.70 -1.42
C ARG A 25 5.30 4.37 -2.06
N LEU A 26 5.91 4.01 -3.18
CA LEU A 26 5.72 2.71 -3.84
C LEU A 26 6.16 1.55 -2.94
N MET A 27 7.32 1.66 -2.32
CA MET A 27 7.85 0.65 -1.37
C MET A 27 6.93 0.51 -0.15
N LEU A 28 6.43 1.63 0.38
CA LEU A 28 5.49 1.63 1.50
C LEU A 28 4.18 0.95 1.12
N SER A 29 3.62 1.25 -0.06
CA SER A 29 2.44 0.60 -0.61
C SER A 29 2.62 -0.92 -0.73
N ALA A 30 3.75 -1.36 -1.27
CA ALA A 30 4.08 -2.78 -1.41
C ALA A 30 4.23 -3.47 -0.04
N ALA A 31 4.92 -2.83 0.92
CA ALA A 31 5.10 -3.36 2.27
C ALA A 31 3.76 -3.49 3.01
N VAL A 32 2.89 -2.47 2.93
CA VAL A 32 1.54 -2.51 3.52
C VAL A 32 0.71 -3.63 2.91
N GLY A 33 0.75 -3.78 1.58
CA GLY A 33 0.08 -4.88 0.88
C GLY A 33 0.57 -6.26 1.34
N GLN A 34 1.88 -6.43 1.50
CA GLN A 34 2.47 -7.67 1.98
C GLN A 34 2.08 -7.99 3.44
N VAL A 35 2.07 -6.99 4.32
CA VAL A 35 1.66 -7.17 5.72
C VAL A 35 0.19 -7.57 5.80
N VAL A 36 -0.69 -6.93 5.01
CA VAL A 36 -2.11 -7.29 4.95
C VAL A 36 -2.29 -8.71 4.41
N LYS A 37 -1.59 -9.06 3.31
CA LYS A 37 -1.64 -10.40 2.73
C LYS A 37 -1.17 -11.46 3.73
N ASN A 38 -0.08 -11.21 4.43
CA ASN A 38 0.44 -12.13 5.46
C ASN A 38 -0.53 -12.25 6.63
N GLY A 39 -1.05 -11.14 7.14
CA GLY A 39 -2.00 -11.13 8.26
C GLY A 39 -3.30 -11.86 7.93
N MET A 40 -3.84 -11.66 6.72
CA MET A 40 -5.03 -12.37 6.26
C MET A 40 -4.75 -13.84 5.93
N GLY A 41 -3.57 -14.15 5.39
CA GLY A 41 -3.13 -15.53 5.17
C GLY A 41 -3.02 -16.33 6.47
N LEU A 42 -2.55 -15.71 7.55
CA LEU A 42 -2.54 -16.32 8.89
C LEU A 42 -3.96 -16.60 9.42
N LEU A 43 -4.96 -15.85 8.96
CA LEU A 43 -6.38 -16.05 9.28
C LEU A 43 -7.09 -17.01 8.30
N GLY A 44 -6.37 -17.55 7.31
CA GLY A 44 -6.94 -18.42 6.27
C GLY A 44 -7.84 -17.68 5.26
N ILE A 45 -7.71 -16.35 5.17
CA ILE A 45 -8.51 -15.51 4.29
C ILE A 45 -7.68 -15.18 3.04
N GLU A 46 -8.16 -15.57 1.86
CA GLU A 46 -7.56 -15.16 0.58
C GLU A 46 -7.86 -13.69 0.30
N VAL A 47 -6.81 -12.88 0.23
CA VAL A 47 -6.91 -11.47 -0.15
C VAL A 47 -6.80 -11.35 -1.66
N PRO A 48 -7.73 -10.67 -2.33
CA PRO A 48 -7.62 -10.42 -3.76
C PRO A 48 -6.37 -9.56 -4.08
N GLU A 49 -5.70 -9.87 -5.19
CA GLU A 49 -4.50 -9.14 -5.65
C GLU A 49 -4.77 -7.67 -6.01
N ARG A 50 -6.04 -7.27 -6.08
CA ARG A 50 -6.47 -5.89 -6.25
C ARG A 50 -7.59 -5.62 -5.23
N MET A 51 -7.35 -4.69 -4.32
CA MET A 51 -8.44 -3.97 -3.64
C MET A 51 -8.92 -2.82 -4.53
#